data_AF-A0A1B2HPN7-F1
#
_entry.id   AF-A0A1B2HPN7-F1
#
_cell.length_a   1.000
_cell.length_b   1.000
_cell.length_c   1.000
_cell.angle_alpha   90.00
_cell.angle_beta   90.00
_cell.angle_gamma   90.00
#
_symmetry.space_group_name_H-M   'P 1'
#
loop_
_entity.id
_entity.type
_entity.pdbx_description
1 polymer ?
#
loop_
_entity_poly.entity_id
_entity_poly.type
_entity_poly.pdbx_seq_one_letter_code
_entity_poly.pdbx_strand_id
1 'polypeptide(L)' 'MLKTGLTADGESAVVIAPLSSTKPSGTTPNVDAKTMWAHYRVLVGQAKTVKVAEIGTTWYGPNALDPSVLDAALKQLP' A
#
# COMPACT_ATOMS: atom_id res chain seq x y z
N MET A 1 2.91 -3.90 -3.77
CA MET A 1 2.39 -5.24 -3.40
C MET A 1 1.72 -5.84 -4.61
N LEU A 2 1.93 -7.13 -4.91
CA LEU A 2 1.30 -7.79 -6.07
C LEU A 2 0.50 -9.00 -5.56
N LYS A 3 -0.79 -8.78 -5.23
CA LYS A 3 -1.78 -9.85 -5.07
C LYS A 3 -2.19 -10.23 -6.51
N THR A 4 -1.65 -11.33 -7.02
CA THR A 4 -1.82 -11.79 -8.41
C THR A 4 -3.12 -12.58 -8.58
N GLY A 5 -3.66 -12.64 -9.79
CA GLY A 5 -4.92 -13.36 -10.09
C GLY A 5 -6.19 -12.55 -9.83
N LEU A 6 -6.06 -11.28 -9.47
CA LEU A 6 -7.18 -10.34 -9.42
C LEU A 6 -7.47 -9.84 -10.83
N THR A 7 -8.75 -9.74 -11.16
CA THR A 7 -9.20 -9.06 -12.38
C THR A 7 -10.16 -7.93 -12.03
N ALA A 8 -10.05 -6.83 -12.75
CA ALA A 8 -11.01 -5.73 -12.74
C ALA A 8 -11.42 -5.48 -14.19
N ASP A 9 -12.72 -5.62 -14.48
CA ASP A 9 -13.28 -5.54 -15.84
C ASP A 9 -12.60 -6.47 -16.87
N GLY A 10 -12.15 -7.66 -16.44
CA GLY A 10 -11.45 -8.61 -17.32
C GLY A 10 -9.96 -8.34 -17.54
N GLU A 11 -9.42 -7.28 -16.94
CA GLU A 11 -8.00 -6.92 -17.00
C GLU A 11 -7.27 -7.31 -15.70
N SER A 12 -5.96 -7.56 -15.79
CA SER A 12 -5.12 -7.84 -14.61
C SER A 12 -5.18 -6.68 -13.62
N ALA A 13 -5.39 -7.00 -12.34
CA ALA A 13 -5.52 -6.03 -11.27
C ALA A 13 -4.63 -6.37 -10.07
N VAL A 14 -4.43 -5.39 -9.20
CA VAL A 14 -3.71 -5.54 -7.92
C VAL A 14 -4.38 -4.71 -6.84
N VAL A 15 -4.20 -5.11 -5.58
CA VAL A 15 -4.57 -4.27 -4.43
C VAL A 15 -3.43 -3.31 -4.10
N ILE A 16 -3.73 -2.02 -4.02
CA ILE A 16 -2.82 -0.98 -3.54
C ILE A 16 -3.39 -0.31 -2.31
N ALA A 17 -2.52 0.05 -1.36
CA ALA A 17 -2.88 0.85 -0.19
C ALA A 17 -2.09 2.17 -0.23
N PRO A 18 -2.70 3.32 0.09
CA PRO A 18 -2.00 4.60 0.12
C PRO A 18 -0.87 4.60 1.16
N LEU A 19 0.25 5.25 0.81
CA LEU A 19 1.32 5.57 1.74
C LEU A 19 1.18 7.03 2.19
N SER A 20 1.21 7.27 3.50
CA SER A 20 1.09 8.61 4.08
C SER A 20 2.25 8.91 5.02
N SER A 21 2.84 10.10 4.91
CA SER A 21 3.77 10.65 5.91
C SER A 21 3.05 11.35 7.07
N THR A 22 1.77 11.66 6.90
CA THR A 22 0.93 12.26 7.95
C THR A 22 0.14 11.17 8.68
N LYS A 23 -0.14 11.40 9.97
CA LYS A 23 -1.02 10.51 10.72
C LYS A 23 -2.45 10.67 10.18
N PRO A 24 -3.12 9.58 9.75
CA PRO A 24 -4.50 9.66 9.31
C PRO A 24 -5.40 10.10 10.46
N SER A 25 -6.42 10.89 10.17
CA SER A 25 -7.44 11.26 11.16
C SER A 25 -8.33 10.06 11.50
N GLY A 26 -8.72 9.93 12.77
CA GLY A 26 -9.67 8.91 13.24
C GLY A 26 -9.08 7.51 13.42
N THR A 27 -9.90 6.49 13.20
CA THR A 27 -9.60 5.07 13.47
C THR A 27 -9.21 4.28 12.22
N THR A 28 -8.82 4.97 11.14
CA THR A 28 -8.43 4.32 9.87
C THR A 28 -7.34 3.26 10.12
N PRO A 29 -7.59 1.98 9.84
CA PRO A 29 -6.59 0.93 9.97
C PRO A 29 -5.34 1.26 9.16
N ASN A 30 -4.19 1.21 9.82
CA ASN A 30 -2.90 1.51 9.20
C ASN A 30 -1.78 0.68 9.83
N VAL A 31 -0.73 0.46 9.04
CA VAL A 31 0.51 -0.17 9.50
C VAL A 31 1.60 0.89 9.50
N ASP A 32 2.23 1.11 10.65
CA ASP A 32 3.36 2.02 10.77
C ASP A 32 4.55 1.48 9.97
N ALA A 33 5.16 2.37 9.19
CA ALA A 33 6.27 2.07 8.29
C ALA A 33 7.39 3.08 8.55
N LYS A 34 8.27 2.76 9.51
CA LYS A 34 9.40 3.63 9.85
C LYS A 34 10.56 3.37 8.90
N THR A 35 11.02 4.42 8.25
CA THR A 35 12.27 4.42 7.46
C THR A 35 13.35 5.19 8.22
N MET A 36 14.60 5.12 7.76
CA MET A 36 15.71 5.90 8.33
C MET A 36 15.44 7.42 8.29
N TRP A 37 14.67 7.89 7.30
CA TRP A 37 14.50 9.32 7.00
C TRP A 37 13.14 9.88 7.42
N ALA A 38 12.12 9.02 7.54
CA ALA A 38 10.76 9.46 7.83
C ALA A 38 9.89 8.33 8.39
N HIS A 39 8.83 8.74 9.08
CA HIS A 39 7.80 7.84 9.58
C HIS A 39 6.61 7.87 8.63
N TYR A 40 6.39 6.78 7.91
CA TYR A 40 5.25 6.59 7.03
C TYR A 40 4.21 5.66 7.65
N ARG A 41 3.04 5.61 7.02
CA ARG A 41 1.93 4.72 7.35
C ARG A 41 1.33 4.16 6.07
N VAL A 42 1.17 2.85 6.02
CA VAL A 42 0.40 2.17 4.97
C VAL A 42 -1.05 2.18 5.41
N LEU A 43 -1.91 2.93 4.71
CA LEU A 43 -3.33 3.09 5.03
C LEU A 43 -4.14 1.90 4.51
N VAL A 44 -3.98 0.73 5.14
CA VAL A 44 -4.62 -0.52 4.71
C VAL A 44 -6.16 -0.45 4.69
N GLY A 45 -6.77 0.36 5.56
CA GLY A 45 -8.22 0.61 5.54
C GLY A 45 -8.71 1.41 4.32
N GLN A 46 -7.80 1.95 3.51
CA GLN A 46 -8.09 2.67 2.26
C GLN A 46 -7.55 1.91 1.03
N ALA A 47 -7.29 0.61 1.19
CA ALA A 47 -6.82 -0.21 0.09
C ALA A 47 -7.88 -0.32 -1.02
N LYS A 48 -7.44 -0.32 -2.27
CA LYS A 48 -8.30 -0.45 -3.45
C LYS A 48 -7.68 -1.39 -4.47
N THR A 49 -8.54 -2.10 -5.20
CA THR A 49 -8.16 -2.85 -6.39
C THR A 49 -8.06 -1.88 -7.57
N VAL A 50 -6.93 -1.89 -8.27
CA VAL A 50 -6.69 -1.08 -9.47
C VAL A 50 -6.22 -1.95 -10.61
N LYS A 51 -6.50 -1.54 -11.84
CA LYS A 51 -5.97 -2.21 -13.03
C LYS A 51 -4.47 -1.98 -13.09
N VAL A 52 -3.71 -3.01 -13.48
CA VAL A 52 -2.25 -2.92 -13.62
C VAL A 52 -1.86 -1.81 -14.61
N ALA A 53 -2.65 -1.60 -15.66
CA ALA A 53 -2.44 -0.56 -16.65
C ALA A 53 -2.51 0.88 -16.09
N GLU A 54 -3.15 1.07 -14.93
CA GLU A 54 -3.29 2.38 -14.26
C GLU A 54 -2.11 2.68 -13.32
N ILE A 55 -1.15 1.76 -13.17
CA ILE A 55 -0.03 1.90 -12.25
C ILE A 55 1.11 2.67 -12.92
N GLY A 56 1.35 3.89 -12.43
CA GLY A 56 2.56 4.64 -12.74
C GLY A 56 3.69 4.37 -11.74
N THR A 57 4.94 4.50 -12.18
CA THR A 57 6.12 4.51 -11.28
C THR A 57 6.52 5.95 -10.99
N THR A 58 6.72 6.29 -9.72
CA THR A 58 7.21 7.60 -9.30
C THR A 58 8.63 7.47 -8.75
N TRP A 59 9.55 8.35 -9.17
CA TRP A 59 10.93 8.34 -8.67
C TRP A 59 11.05 8.79 -7.20
N TYR A 60 10.07 9.55 -6.71
CA TYR A 60 10.06 10.12 -5.37
C TYR A 60 9.20 9.27 -4.43
N GLY A 61 9.84 8.40 -3.69
CA GLY A 61 9.23 7.66 -2.58
C GLY A 61 10.30 7.30 -1.57
N PRO A 62 9.94 6.95 -0.32
CA PRO A 62 10.90 6.26 0.50
C PRO A 62 11.36 5.02 -0.27
N ASN A 63 12.66 4.74 -0.25
CA ASN A 63 13.19 3.46 -0.70
C ASN A 63 12.33 2.29 -0.19
N ALA A 64 12.51 1.11 -0.81
CA ALA A 64 11.80 -0.12 -0.46
C ALA A 64 11.49 -0.23 1.05
N LEU A 65 10.21 -0.42 1.39
CA LEU A 65 9.79 -0.62 2.77
C LEU A 65 10.38 -1.93 3.32
N ASP A 66 10.59 -1.98 4.63
CA ASP A 66 11.03 -3.19 5.30
C ASP A 66 10.06 -4.35 5.02
N PRO A 67 10.55 -5.56 4.67
CA PRO A 67 9.69 -6.72 4.41
C PRO A 67 8.71 -7.06 5.54
N SER A 68 9.05 -6.75 6.80
CA SER A 68 8.15 -6.95 7.94
C SER A 68 6.92 -6.04 7.89
N VAL A 69 7.06 -4.82 7.39
CA VAL A 69 5.93 -3.89 7.16
C VAL A 69 5.02 -4.45 6.08
N LEU A 70 5.58 -5.08 5.05
CA LEU A 70 4.83 -5.75 4.00
C LEU A 70 4.00 -6.92 4.56
N ASP A 71 4.58 -7.78 5.38
CA ASP A 71 3.86 -8.90 6.02
C ASP A 71 2.74 -8.40 6.95
N ALA A 72 3.01 -7.36 7.74
CA ALA A 72 2.01 -6.75 8.60
C ALA A 72 0.84 -6.13 7.81
N ALA A 73 1.12 -5.50 6.67
CA ALA A 73 0.09 -4.96 5.78
C ALA A 73 -0.74 -6.08 5.14
N LEU A 74 -0.10 -7.15 4.67
CA LEU A 74 -0.77 -8.31 4.06
C LEU A 74 -1.80 -8.96 4.99
N LYS A 75 -1.53 -9.01 6.30
CA LYS A 75 -2.45 -9.56 7.30
C LYS A 75 -3.70 -8.71 7.55
N GLN A 76 -3.66 -7.43 7.19
CA GLN A 76 -4.75 -6.49 7.42
C GLN A 76 -5.52 -6.11 6.14
N LEU A 77 -5.01 -6.49 4.97
CA LEU A 77 -5.69 -6.28 3.71
C LEU A 77 -6.84 -7.30 3.53
N PRO A 78 -7.97 -6.87 2.92
CA PRO A 78 -9.08 -7.76 2.62
C PRO A 78 -8.73 -8.83 1.56
#